data_AF-A0A553I6B4-F1
#
_entry.id   AF-A0A553I6B4-F1
#
_cell.length_a   1.000
_cell.length_b   1.000
_cell.length_c   1.000
_cell.angle_alpha   90.00
_cell.angle_beta   90.00
_cell.angle_gamma   90.00
#
_symmetry.space_group_name_H-M   'P 1'
#
loop_
_entity.id
_entity.type
_entity.pdbx_description
1 polymer ?
#
loop_
_entity_poly.entity_id
_entity_poly.type
_entity_poly.pdbx_seq_one_letter_code
_entity_poly.pdbx_strand_id
1 'polypeptide(L)' 'MPSQIVAPVPVSPPRKGTRLAGSSDLIASLSATLEAKNNKLTTPVHSIQERDWDVPAPPPPSPVSFHPDHWQQPVRR' A
#
# COMPACT_ATOMS: atom_id res chain seq x y z
N MET A 1 29.10 -1.98 -43.51
CA MET A 1 29.10 -2.20 -42.04
C MET A 1 28.67 -3.63 -41.79
N PRO A 2 29.38 -4.44 -41.00
CA PRO A 2 29.02 -5.84 -40.82
C PRO A 2 27.80 -5.99 -39.90
N SER A 3 26.82 -6.79 -40.33
CA SER A 3 25.60 -7.12 -39.59
C SER A 3 25.88 -8.30 -38.65
N GLN A 4 25.81 -8.07 -37.34
CA GLN A 4 25.92 -9.14 -36.34
C GLN A 4 24.55 -9.81 -36.16
N ILE A 5 24.42 -11.05 -36.63
CA ILE A 5 23.26 -11.89 -36.37
C ILE A 5 23.50 -12.57 -35.01
N VAL A 6 22.80 -12.11 -33.97
CA VAL A 6 22.77 -12.76 -32.66
C VAL A 6 21.89 -14.01 -32.76
N ALA A 7 22.49 -15.20 -32.67
CA ALA A 7 21.75 -16.44 -32.52
C ALA A 7 21.43 -16.69 -31.03
N PRO A 8 20.22 -17.15 -30.68
CA PRO A 8 19.85 -17.44 -29.30
C PRO A 8 20.72 -18.57 -28.74
N VAL A 9 21.26 -18.36 -27.54
CA VAL A 9 22.11 -19.34 -26.84
C VAL A 9 21.26 -20.56 -26.46
N PRO A 10 21.72 -21.79 -26.76
CA PRO A 10 21.03 -23.00 -26.34
C PRO A 10 20.95 -23.08 -24.80
N VAL A 11 19.74 -23.11 -24.27
CA VAL A 11 19.51 -23.35 -22.84
C VAL A 11 19.80 -24.82 -22.53
N SER A 12 20.75 -25.08 -21.63
CA SER A 12 21.05 -26.44 -21.17
C SER A 12 19.81 -27.07 -20.52
N PRO A 13 19.55 -28.37 -20.71
CA PRO A 13 18.47 -29.05 -20.02
C PRO A 13 18.58 -28.83 -18.50
N PRO A 14 17.47 -28.55 -17.80
CA PRO A 14 17.50 -28.35 -16.37
C PRO A 14 18.09 -29.58 -15.65
N ARG A 15 19.00 -29.34 -14.70
CA ARG A 15 19.50 -30.37 -13.80
C ARG A 15 18.32 -30.93 -12.97
N LYS A 16 18.39 -32.21 -12.63
CA LYS A 16 17.39 -32.94 -11.83
C LYS A 16 16.98 -32.09 -10.61
N GLY A 17 15.78 -31.51 -10.63
CA GLY A 17 15.24 -30.65 -9.55
C GLY A 17 14.90 -29.21 -9.93
N THR A 18 15.36 -28.67 -11.05
CA THR A 18 14.97 -27.31 -11.50
C THR A 18 13.91 -27.40 -12.59
N ARG A 19 12.64 -27.57 -12.23
CA ARG A 19 11.55 -27.53 -13.21
C ARG A 19 11.44 -26.07 -13.72
N LEU A 20 11.80 -25.83 -14.98
CA LEU A 20 11.53 -24.55 -15.62
C LEU A 20 10.01 -24.39 -15.68
N ALA A 21 9.47 -23.39 -14.97
CA ALA A 21 8.04 -23.10 -15.00
C ALA A 21 7.66 -22.75 -16.46
N GLY A 22 6.99 -23.67 -17.13
CA GLY A 22 6.48 -23.45 -18.47
C GLY A 22 5.32 -22.45 -18.46
N SER A 23 4.93 -21.96 -19.64
CA SER A 23 3.76 -21.10 -19.79
C SER A 23 2.49 -21.72 -19.19
N SER A 24 2.34 -23.05 -19.25
CA SER A 24 1.25 -23.79 -18.60
C SER A 24 1.26 -23.69 -17.07
N ASP A 25 2.44 -23.78 -16.45
CA ASP A 25 2.58 -23.70 -14.99
C ASP A 25 2.28 -22.27 -14.51
N LEU A 26 2.65 -21.25 -15.31
CA LEU A 26 2.29 -19.85 -15.04
C LEU A 26 0.77 -19.62 -15.11
N ILE A 27 0.11 -20.15 -16.14
CA ILE A 27 -1.35 -20.05 -16.29
C ILE A 27 -2.05 -20.78 -15.14
N ALA A 28 -1.58 -21.98 -14.77
CA ALA A 28 -2.14 -22.74 -13.66
C ALA A 28 -2.01 -22.00 -12.32
N SER A 29 -0.88 -21.34 -12.06
CA SER A 29 -0.65 -20.52 -10.86
C SER A 29 -1.58 -19.30 -10.80
N LEU A 30 -1.80 -18.63 -11.94
CA LEU A 30 -2.73 -17.50 -12.04
C LEU A 30 -4.18 -17.96 -11.79
N SER A 31 -4.59 -19.06 -12.42
CA SER A 31 -5.93 -19.64 -12.20
C SER A 31 -6.13 -20.04 -10.74
N ALA A 32 -5.16 -20.70 -10.11
CA ALA A 32 -5.24 -21.07 -8.69
C ALA A 32 -5.38 -19.84 -7.78
N THR A 33 -4.71 -18.74 -8.11
CA THR A 33 -4.79 -17.48 -7.35
C THR A 33 -6.14 -16.79 -7.53
N LEU A 34 -6.70 -16.81 -8.74
CA LEU A 34 -8.03 -16.25 -9.03
C LEU A 34 -9.15 -17.06 -8.37
N GLU A 35 -9.08 -18.40 -8.42
CA GLU A 35 -10.01 -19.27 -7.72
C GLU A 35 -9.93 -19.08 -6.19
N ALA A 36 -8.73 -18.89 -5.64
CA ALA A 36 -8.56 -18.59 -4.22
C ALA A 36 -9.18 -17.23 -3.82
N LYS A 37 -9.17 -16.24 -4.72
CA LYS A 37 -9.78 -14.92 -4.50
C LYS A 37 -11.30 -14.96 -4.50
N ASN A 38 -11.92 -15.90 -5.22
CA ASN A 38 -13.38 -16.10 -5.18
C ASN A 38 -13.88 -16.53 -3.78
N ASN A 39 -13.01 -17.15 -2.96
CA ASN A 39 -13.35 -17.60 -1.61
C ASN A 39 -13.02 -16.61 -0.49
N LYS A 40 -12.24 -15.55 -0.78
CA LYS A 40 -11.93 -14.48 0.19
C LYS A 40 -11.99 -13.13 -0.50
N LEU A 41 -13.12 -12.45 -0.29
CA LEU A 41 -13.25 -11.02 -0.55
C LEU A 41 -12.06 -10.30 0.11
N THR A 42 -11.14 -9.77 -0.72
CA THR A 42 -10.00 -8.93 -0.28
C THR A 42 -10.49 -7.56 0.20
N THR A 43 -11.71 -7.19 -0.14
CA THR A 43 -12.42 -6.06 0.46
C THR A 43 -13.13 -6.53 1.72
N PRO A 44 -13.09 -5.78 2.83
CA PRO A 44 -13.92 -6.10 3.99
C PRO A 44 -15.38 -6.29 3.52
N VAL A 45 -15.99 -7.40 3.92
CA VAL A 45 -17.38 -7.79 3.59
C VAL A 45 -18.39 -6.72 4.04
N HIS A 46 -17.98 -5.88 4.99
CA HIS A 46 -18.73 -4.72 5.42
C HIS A 46 -18.57 -3.63 4.35
N SER A 47 -19.67 -3.31 3.64
CA SER A 47 -19.68 -2.14 2.78
C SER A 47 -19.38 -0.94 3.65
N ILE A 48 -18.32 -0.23 3.32
CA ILE A 48 -18.04 1.11 3.83
C ILE A 48 -19.35 1.92 3.81
N GLN A 49 -19.81 2.33 4.99
CA GLN A 49 -20.97 3.20 5.14
C GLN A 49 -20.51 4.66 5.04
N GLU A 50 -21.44 5.54 4.67
CA GLU A 50 -21.15 6.96 4.39
C GLU A 50 -20.48 7.69 5.58
N ARG A 51 -20.70 7.20 6.81
CA ARG A 51 -20.19 7.81 8.05
C ARG A 51 -18.88 7.17 8.56
N ASP A 52 -18.37 6.13 7.90
CA ASP A 52 -17.15 5.42 8.33
C ASP A 52 -15.88 6.28 8.16
N TRP A 53 -15.98 7.38 7.38
CA TRP A 53 -14.91 8.33 7.12
C TRP A 53 -15.06 9.65 7.85
N ASP A 54 -16.10 9.80 8.67
CA ASP A 54 -16.33 11.02 9.41
C ASP A 54 -15.30 11.14 10.53
N VAL A 55 -14.38 12.09 10.37
CA VAL A 55 -13.46 12.48 11.43
C VAL A 55 -14.19 13.46 12.35
N PRO A 56 -14.22 13.24 13.68
CA PRO A 56 -14.84 14.20 14.59
C PRO A 56 -14.13 15.56 14.50
N ALA A 57 -14.87 16.64 14.73
CA ALA A 57 -14.29 17.97 14.80
C ALA A 57 -13.13 18.00 15.81
N PRO A 58 -12.02 18.71 15.51
CA PRO A 58 -10.92 18.82 16.45
C PRO A 58 -11.40 19.46 17.76
N PRO A 59 -10.76 19.14 18.90
CA PRO A 59 -11.11 19.77 20.17
C PRO A 59 -10.89 21.28 20.09
N PRO A 60 -11.66 22.08 20.84
CA PRO A 60 -11.43 23.52 20.91
C PRO A 60 -10.05 23.84 21.49
N PRO A 61 -9.44 24.98 21.13
CA PRO A 61 -8.18 25.41 21.73
C PRO A 61 -8.34 25.55 23.24
N SER A 62 -7.27 25.23 23.98
CA SER A 62 -7.26 25.43 25.44
C SER A 62 -7.44 26.92 25.77
N PRO A 63 -8.15 27.28 26.85
CA PRO A 63 -8.29 28.67 27.27
C PRO A 63 -6.92 29.33 27.47
N VAL A 64 -6.72 30.50 26.89
CA VAL A 64 -5.54 31.32 27.20
C VAL A 64 -5.76 31.91 28.59
N SER A 65 -4.99 31.44 29.57
CA SER A 65 -4.93 32.13 30.87
C SER A 65 -4.20 33.44 30.66
N PHE A 66 -4.92 34.56 30.75
CA PHE A 66 -4.28 35.87 30.86
C PHE A 66 -3.57 35.91 32.23
N HIS A 67 -2.24 35.80 32.29
CA HIS A 67 -1.56 36.07 33.56
C HIS A 67 -1.84 37.52 33.95
N PRO A 68 -2.15 37.79 35.23
CA PRO A 68 -2.25 39.15 35.75
C PRO A 68 -0.98 39.98 35.51
N ASP A 69 0.16 39.32 35.34
CA ASP A 69 1.48 39.94 35.17
C ASP A 69 1.67 40.64 33.81
N HIS A 70 0.80 40.39 32.82
CA HIS A 70 0.89 41.07 31.51
C HIS A 70 0.27 42.46 31.50
N TRP A 71 -0.56 42.78 32.50
CA TRP A 71 -1.08 44.13 32.65
C TRP A 71 0.05 44.99 33.18
N GLN A 72 0.68 45.74 32.27
CA GLN A 72 1.65 46.79 32.60
C GLN A 72 1.11 47.61 33.78
N GLN A 73 1.62 47.38 34.98
CA GLN A 73 1.22 48.21 36.12
C GLN A 73 1.71 49.63 35.80
N PRO A 74 0.83 50.64 35.81
CA PRO A 74 1.29 52.00 35.61
C PRO A 74 2.29 52.32 36.72
N VAL A 75 3.52 52.63 36.32
CA VAL A 75 4.58 53.14 37.19
C VAL A 75 4.00 54.34 37.94
N ARG A 76 3.71 54.19 39.23
CA ARG A 76 3.29 55.31 40.08
C ARG A 76 4.53 56.16 40.34
N ARG A 77 4.52 57.41 39.85
CA ARG A 77 5.49 58.47 40.17
C ARG A 77 4.93 59.37 41.25
#